data_AF-A0A1V1PU44-F1
#
_entry.id   AF-A0A1V1PU44-F1
#
_cell.length_a   1.000
_cell.length_b   1.000
_cell.length_c   1.000
_cell.angle_alpha   90.00
_cell.angle_beta   90.00
_cell.angle_gamma   90.00
#
_symmetry.space_group_name_H-M   'P 1'
#
loop_
_entity.id
_entity.type
_entity.pdbx_description
1 polymer ?
#
loop_
_entity_poly.entity_id
_entity_poly.type
_entity_poly.pdbx_seq_one_letter_code
_entity_poly.pdbx_strand_id
1 'polypeptide(L)'
;MPAKSKAQQKAAGAALAAKRGETKRAALKGASKQMYDSMSEKQLDEFASTKRKGKPDYVEDSPIPAKKAARKKAAKKAAATRKRNASKRKSAAKKGTHRR
;
A
#
# COMPACT_ATOMS: atom_id res chain seq x y z
N MET A 1 -16.19 2.28 -19.48
CA MET A 1 -14.69 2.11 -19.55
C MET A 1 -14.26 1.10 -18.49
N PRO A 2 -13.43 0.08 -18.79
CA PRO A 2 -13.09 -0.98 -17.82
C PRO A 2 -12.04 -0.55 -16.78
N ALA A 3 -12.13 -1.07 -15.55
CA ALA A 3 -11.14 -0.85 -14.49
C ALA A 3 -9.76 -1.38 -14.89
N LYS A 4 -8.70 -0.57 -14.74
CA LYS A 4 -7.34 -0.90 -15.22
C LYS A 4 -6.54 -1.79 -14.26
N SER A 5 -6.95 -1.91 -12.99
CA SER A 5 -6.26 -2.74 -11.99
C SER A 5 -7.21 -3.40 -10.99
N LYS A 6 -6.75 -4.47 -10.33
CA LYS A 6 -7.50 -5.15 -9.27
C LYS A 6 -7.75 -4.26 -8.06
N ALA A 7 -6.79 -3.40 -7.70
CA ALA A 7 -6.96 -2.44 -6.62
C ALA A 7 -8.08 -1.43 -6.91
N GLN A 8 -8.13 -0.91 -8.15
CA GLN A 8 -9.19 0.02 -8.57
C GLN A 8 -10.56 -0.64 -8.58
N GLN A 9 -10.67 -1.89 -9.03
CA GLN A 9 -11.92 -2.63 -8.98
C GLN A 9 -12.44 -2.83 -7.55
N LYS A 10 -11.54 -3.19 -6.61
CA LYS A 10 -11.91 -3.30 -5.18
C LYS A 10 -12.33 -1.96 -4.59
N ALA A 11 -11.63 -0.88 -4.96
CA ALA A 11 -11.97 0.47 -4.53
C ALA A 11 -13.34 0.91 -5.07
N ALA A 12 -13.65 0.56 -6.32
CA ALA A 12 -14.96 0.80 -6.93
C ALA A 12 -16.07 0.07 -6.18
N GLY A 13 -15.88 -1.21 -5.85
CA GLY A 13 -16.86 -1.98 -5.08
C GLY A 13 -17.11 -1.41 -3.68
N ALA A 14 -16.06 -0.99 -2.97
CA ALA A 14 -16.21 -0.33 -1.67
C ALA A 14 -16.94 1.02 -1.78
N ALA A 15 -16.62 1.82 -2.80
CA ALA A 15 -17.30 3.08 -3.07
C ALA A 15 -18.77 2.87 -3.44
N LEU A 16 -19.09 1.82 -4.22
CA LEU A 16 -20.45 1.45 -4.61
C LEU A 16 -21.29 1.10 -3.37
N ALA A 17 -20.77 0.24 -2.50
CA ALA A 17 -21.41 -0.12 -1.24
C ALA A 17 -21.68 1.12 -0.37
N ALA A 18 -20.76 2.10 -0.37
CA ALA A 18 -20.96 3.36 0.33
C ALA A 18 -22.03 4.25 -0.31
N LYS A 19 -22.16 4.27 -1.65
CA LYS A 19 -23.25 4.99 -2.34
C LYS A 19 -24.61 4.37 -2.07
N ARG A 20 -24.68 3.05 -1.96
CA ARG A 20 -25.90 2.30 -1.61
C ARG A 20 -26.26 2.36 -0.13
N GLY A 21 -25.40 2.97 0.70
CA GLY A 21 -25.62 3.09 2.15
C GLY A 21 -25.25 1.86 2.98
N GLU A 22 -24.71 0.81 2.35
CA GLU A 22 -24.24 -0.40 3.05
C GLU A 22 -22.99 -0.14 3.89
N THR A 23 -22.18 0.85 3.50
CA THR A 23 -20.97 1.23 4.23
C THR A 23 -20.88 2.75 4.43
N LYS A 24 -20.28 3.18 5.55
CA LYS A 24 -20.13 4.62 5.83
C LYS A 24 -19.04 5.22 4.93
N ARG A 25 -19.29 6.40 4.34
CA ARG A 25 -18.27 7.17 3.58
C ARG A 25 -16.96 7.37 4.37
N ALA A 26 -17.06 7.53 5.69
CA ALA A 26 -15.91 7.68 6.58
C ALA A 26 -14.99 6.43 6.66
N ALA A 27 -15.52 5.24 6.34
CA ALA A 27 -14.74 4.01 6.30
C ALA A 27 -13.90 3.88 5.01
N LEU A 28 -14.22 4.65 3.97
CA LEU A 28 -13.50 4.65 2.70
C LEU A 28 -12.11 5.27 2.84
N LYS A 29 -11.12 4.67 2.17
CA LYS A 29 -9.72 5.11 2.22
C LYS A 29 -9.13 5.23 0.81
N GLY A 30 -8.32 6.26 0.62
CA GLY A 30 -7.57 6.51 -0.62
C GLY A 30 -8.50 6.58 -1.84
N ALA A 31 -8.22 5.73 -2.85
CA ALA A 31 -8.94 5.70 -4.11
C ALA A 31 -10.46 5.47 -3.95
N SER A 32 -10.89 4.63 -3.00
CA SER A 32 -12.32 4.37 -2.79
C SER A 32 -13.10 5.63 -2.38
N LYS A 33 -12.48 6.52 -1.59
CA LYS A 33 -13.09 7.79 -1.19
C LYS A 33 -13.17 8.75 -2.36
N GLN A 34 -12.09 8.88 -3.14
CA GLN A 34 -12.07 9.70 -4.35
C GLN A 34 -13.10 9.23 -5.38
N MET A 35 -13.21 7.92 -5.61
CA MET A 35 -14.18 7.33 -6.54
C MET A 35 -15.63 7.54 -6.09
N TYR A 36 -15.91 7.47 -4.78
CA TYR A 36 -17.24 7.78 -4.24
C TYR A 36 -17.63 9.24 -4.52
N ASP A 37 -16.69 10.17 -4.37
CA ASP A 37 -16.93 11.60 -4.54
C ASP A 37 -17.05 12.01 -6.02
N SER A 38 -16.27 11.40 -6.93
CA SER A 38 -16.17 11.83 -8.33
C SER A 38 -16.93 10.98 -9.35
N MET A 39 -17.40 9.78 -8.98
CA MET A 39 -18.10 8.88 -9.91
C MET A 39 -19.55 8.66 -9.50
N SER A 40 -20.40 8.35 -10.48
CA SER A 40 -21.80 7.96 -10.23
C SER A 40 -21.90 6.49 -9.82
N GLU A 41 -23.04 6.08 -9.25
CA GLU A 41 -23.27 4.69 -8.84
C GLU A 41 -23.11 3.71 -10.01
N LYS A 42 -23.68 4.04 -11.18
CA LYS A 42 -23.56 3.23 -12.40
C LYS A 42 -22.11 3.06 -12.86
N GLN A 43 -21.33 4.14 -12.80
CA GLN A 43 -19.90 4.07 -13.14
C GLN A 43 -19.14 3.19 -12.13
N LEU A 44 -19.44 3.29 -10.84
CA LEU A 44 -18.81 2.43 -9.82
C LEU A 44 -19.16 0.95 -10.03
N ASP A 45 -20.40 0.66 -10.42
CA ASP A 45 -20.86 -0.69 -10.74
C ASP A 45 -20.12 -1.27 -11.96
N GLU A 46 -20.01 -0.52 -13.06
CA GLU A 46 -19.24 -0.96 -14.24
C GLU A 46 -17.79 -1.31 -13.88
N PHE A 47 -17.14 -0.48 -13.05
CA PHE A 47 -15.76 -0.72 -12.63
C PHE A 47 -15.65 -1.95 -11.72
N ALA A 48 -16.61 -2.13 -10.80
CA ALA A 48 -16.67 -3.25 -9.87
C ALA A 48 -16.99 -4.59 -10.57
N SER A 49 -17.83 -4.57 -11.61
CA SER A 49 -18.35 -5.74 -12.33
C SER A 49 -17.36 -6.31 -13.36
N THR A 50 -16.24 -5.63 -13.64
CA THR A 50 -15.23 -6.13 -14.58
C THR A 50 -14.52 -7.42 -14.11
N LYS A 51 -14.00 -8.25 -15.03
CA LYS A 51 -13.28 -9.48 -14.65
C LYS A 51 -11.95 -9.16 -13.92
N ARG A 52 -11.69 -9.81 -12.76
CA ARG A 52 -10.43 -9.68 -11.99
C ARG A 52 -9.24 -10.44 -12.57
N LYS A 53 -9.50 -11.52 -13.33
CA LYS A 53 -8.45 -12.42 -13.84
C LYS A 53 -7.63 -11.71 -14.91
N GLY A 54 -6.30 -11.84 -14.86
CA GLY A 54 -5.37 -11.23 -15.82
C GLY A 54 -5.02 -9.76 -15.57
N LYS A 55 -5.66 -9.07 -14.61
CA LYS A 55 -5.35 -7.67 -14.31
C LYS A 55 -4.15 -7.53 -13.37
N PRO A 56 -3.32 -6.50 -13.55
CA PRO A 56 -2.27 -6.17 -12.58
C PRO A 56 -2.91 -5.71 -11.26
N ASP A 57 -2.17 -5.87 -10.16
CA ASP A 57 -2.66 -5.47 -8.84
C ASP A 57 -2.79 -3.94 -8.72
N TYR A 58 -1.86 -3.21 -9.33
CA TYR A 58 -1.81 -1.74 -9.38
C TYR A 58 -1.57 -1.28 -10.83
N VAL A 59 -2.01 -0.07 -11.16
CA VAL A 59 -1.60 0.58 -12.42
C VAL A 59 -0.18 1.13 -12.28
N GLU A 60 0.58 1.14 -13.38
CA GLU A 60 1.95 1.67 -13.46
C GLU A 60 2.05 3.12 -12.93
N ASP A 61 1.03 3.93 -13.19
CA ASP A 61 0.93 5.34 -12.76
C ASP A 61 0.60 5.51 -11.26
N SER A 62 0.33 4.43 -10.53
CA SER A 62 -0.01 4.53 -9.12
C SER A 62 1.24 4.86 -8.30
N PRO A 63 1.20 5.80 -7.34
CA PRO A 63 2.35 6.06 -6.44
C PRO A 63 2.54 4.95 -5.40
N ILE A 64 1.62 3.98 -5.29
CA ILE A 64 1.62 2.92 -4.27
C ILE A 64 2.83 1.96 -4.41
N PRO A 65 3.17 1.44 -5.61
CA PRO A 65 4.34 0.57 -5.81
C PRO A 65 5.65 1.29 -5.47
N ALA A 66 5.79 2.56 -5.86
CA ALA A 66 6.96 3.38 -5.54
C ALA A 66 7.12 3.59 -4.02
N LYS A 67 6.04 3.92 -3.32
CA LYS A 67 6.05 4.06 -1.85
C LYS A 67 6.37 2.74 -1.14
N LYS A 68 5.85 1.60 -1.64
CA LYS A 68 6.17 0.27 -1.10
C LYS A 68 7.63 -0.09 -1.30
N ALA A 69 8.19 0.20 -2.48
CA ALA A 69 9.60 0.01 -2.78
C ALA A 69 10.49 0.89 -1.90
N ALA A 70 10.13 2.16 -1.71
CA ALA A 70 10.85 3.09 -0.83
C ALA A 70 10.85 2.61 0.63
N ARG A 71 9.70 2.18 1.16
CA ARG A 71 9.60 1.59 2.51
C ARG A 71 10.46 0.33 2.66
N LYS A 72 10.48 -0.55 1.64
CA LYS A 72 11.33 -1.75 1.63
C LYS A 72 12.82 -1.39 1.63
N LYS A 73 13.23 -0.41 0.82
CA LYS A 73 14.61 0.11 0.78
C LYS A 73 15.01 0.72 2.13
N ALA A 74 14.14 1.53 2.75
CA ALA A 74 14.37 2.12 4.06
C ALA A 74 14.52 1.07 5.17
N ALA A 75 13.64 0.05 5.19
CA ALA A 75 13.73 -1.05 6.14
C ALA A 75 15.03 -1.85 6.00
N LYS A 76 15.45 -2.15 4.76
CA LYS A 76 16.74 -2.81 4.48
C LYS A 76 17.93 -1.97 4.95
N LYS A 77 17.91 -0.65 4.69
CA LYS A 77 18.94 0.28 5.15
C LYS A 77 19.02 0.29 6.67
N ALA A 78 17.89 0.42 7.36
CA ALA A 78 17.81 0.41 8.83
C ALA A 78 18.33 -0.90 9.44
N ALA A 79 17.98 -2.06 8.85
CA ALA A 79 18.50 -3.35 9.30
C ALA A 79 20.03 -3.43 9.15
N ALA A 80 20.58 -2.94 8.04
CA ALA A 80 22.02 -2.89 7.83
C ALA A 80 22.75 -1.95 8.80
N THR A 81 22.16 -0.80 9.16
CA THR A 81 22.73 0.09 10.20
C THR A 81 22.69 -0.56 11.58
N ARG A 82 21.58 -1.22 11.95
CA ARG A 82 21.45 -1.94 13.23
C ARG A 82 22.49 -3.05 13.36
N LYS A 83 22.73 -3.84 12.29
CA LYS A 83 23.76 -4.89 12.27
C LYS A 83 25.17 -4.33 12.47
N ARG A 84 25.50 -3.21 11.80
CA ARG A 84 26.81 -2.55 11.94
C ARG A 84 27.05 -1.97 13.33
N ASN A 85 26.04 -1.34 13.93
CA ASN A 85 26.16 -0.83 15.30
C ASN A 85 26.29 -1.97 16.32
N ALA A 86 25.59 -3.09 16.12
CA ALA A 86 25.70 -4.27 16.98
C ALA A 86 27.11 -4.89 16.95
N SER A 87 27.74 -5.00 15.77
CA SER A 87 29.11 -5.53 15.67
C SER A 87 30.15 -4.59 16.28
N LYS A 88 29.99 -3.26 16.10
CA LYS A 88 30.86 -2.25 16.72
C LYS A 88 30.78 -2.26 18.25
N ARG A 89 29.59 -2.51 18.83
CA ARG A 89 29.42 -2.65 20.29
C ARG A 89 30.06 -3.94 20.81
N LYS A 90 29.96 -5.06 20.08
CA LYS A 90 30.63 -6.32 20.47
C LYS A 90 32.15 -6.22 20.42
N SER A 91 32.72 -5.54 19.43
CA SER A 91 34.18 -5.34 19.36
C SER A 91 34.70 -4.36 20.42
N ALA A 92 33.92 -3.33 20.77
CA ALA A 92 34.23 -2.42 21.87
C ALA A 92 34.19 -3.12 23.24
N ALA A 93 33.19 -3.98 23.48
CA ALA A 93 33.09 -4.77 24.71
C ALA A 93 34.26 -5.75 24.87
N LYS A 94 34.72 -6.38 23.78
CA LYS A 94 35.86 -7.32 23.79
C LYS A 94 37.23 -6.62 23.99
N LYS A 95 37.38 -5.36 23.58
CA LYS A 95 38.60 -4.57 23.83
C LYS A 95 38.68 -3.99 25.24
N GLY A 96 37.54 -3.76 25.91
CA GLY A 96 37.49 -3.29 27.30
C GLY A 96 37.84 -4.36 28.34
N THR A 97 37.68 -5.65 28.00
CA THR A 97 37.92 -6.78 28.92
C THR A 97 39.36 -7.31 28.92
N HIS A 98 40.27 -6.74 28.11
CA HIS A 98 41.69 -7.14 28.06
C HIS A 98 42.64 -6.07 28.65
N ARG A 99 42.10 -5.04 29.30
CA ARG A 99 42.86 -3.94 29.93
C ARG A 99 42.83 -3.97 31.46
N ARG A 100 42.51 -5.12 32.07
CA ARG A 100 42.61 -5.34 33.52
C ARG A 100 43.66 -6.41 33.78
#